data_AF-Q79IR5-F1
#
_entry.id   AF-Q79IR5-F1
#
_cell.length_a   1.000
_cell.length_b   1.000
_cell.length_c   1.000
_cell.angle_alpha   90.00
_cell.angle_beta   90.00
_cell.angle_gamma   90.00
#
_symmetry.space_group_name_H-M   'P 1'
#
loop_
_entity.id
_entity.type
_entity.pdbx_description
1 polymer ?
#
loop_
_entity_poly.entity_id
_entity_poly.type
_entity_poly.pdbx_seq_one_letter_code
_entity_poly.pdbx_strand_id
1 'polypeptide(L)'
;MSKILELAKTFEKSSKQQASDIETSVKNAFEPHEKAILEALDSSGRRLNAAIDAQSRRWGWLVLKGWVFPLIGVAFLLGISWVVVWYQGRVIAENWVEISRQNKTLEQLTAKGGKLELSTCGEDKRLCVKVDLKELAYGDKEKDEYPWMIPEGY
;
A
#
# COMPACT_ATOMS: atom_id res chain seq x y z
N MET A 1 -4.91 90.86 -38.46
CA MET A 1 -5.06 89.43 -38.11
C MET A 1 -3.73 88.73 -37.80
N SER A 2 -2.59 89.06 -38.42
CA SER A 2 -1.31 88.34 -38.18
C SER A 2 -0.81 88.32 -36.74
N LYS A 3 -0.96 89.40 -35.95
CA LYS A 3 -0.47 89.45 -34.56
C LYS A 3 -1.21 88.50 -33.61
N ILE A 4 -2.50 88.26 -33.82
CA ILE A 4 -3.29 87.37 -32.96
C ILE A 4 -2.89 85.91 -33.21
N LEU A 5 -2.63 85.57 -34.47
CA LEU A 5 -2.19 84.23 -34.86
C LEU A 5 -0.76 83.94 -34.37
N GLU A 6 0.10 84.95 -34.35
CA GLU A 6 1.44 84.86 -33.77
C GLU A 6 1.35 84.66 -32.24
N LEU A 7 0.55 85.46 -31.53
CA LEU A 7 0.31 85.25 -30.10
C LEU A 7 -0.23 83.86 -29.78
N ALA A 8 -1.19 83.35 -30.56
CA ALA A 8 -1.75 82.02 -30.36
C ALA A 8 -0.69 80.92 -30.53
N LYS A 9 0.18 81.03 -31.54
CA LYS A 9 1.31 80.09 -31.75
C LYS A 9 2.33 80.15 -30.62
N THR A 10 2.65 81.34 -30.11
CA THR A 10 3.60 81.50 -29.00
C THR A 10 3.00 80.94 -27.71
N PHE A 11 1.70 81.14 -27.49
CA PHE A 11 0.98 80.58 -26.36
C PHE A 11 0.91 79.05 -26.43
N GLU A 12 0.65 78.49 -27.61
CA GLU A 12 0.66 77.04 -27.83
C GLU A 12 2.04 76.43 -27.56
N LYS A 13 3.11 77.06 -28.07
CA LYS A 13 4.49 76.62 -27.78
C LYS A 13 4.82 76.72 -26.29
N SER A 14 4.50 77.84 -25.64
CA SER A 14 4.77 78.04 -24.22
C SER A 14 3.99 77.04 -23.35
N SER A 15 2.75 76.73 -23.72
CA SER A 15 1.91 75.75 -23.02
C SER A 15 2.48 74.33 -23.14
N LYS A 16 2.91 73.93 -24.35
CA LYS A 16 3.59 72.65 -24.58
C LYS A 16 4.90 72.54 -23.81
N GLN A 17 5.68 73.61 -23.76
CA GLN A 17 6.93 73.68 -23.00
C GLN A 17 6.65 73.51 -21.50
N GLN A 18 5.71 74.27 -20.93
CA GLN A 18 5.31 74.16 -19.53
C GLN A 18 4.79 72.79 -19.17
N ALA A 19 3.96 72.18 -20.02
CA ALA A 19 3.47 70.83 -19.81
C ALA A 19 4.61 69.81 -19.73
N SER A 20 5.60 69.91 -20.63
CA SER A 20 6.78 69.03 -20.62
C SER A 20 7.68 69.27 -19.40
N ASP A 21 7.85 70.52 -18.97
CA ASP A 21 8.67 70.86 -17.81
C ASP A 21 8.01 70.37 -16.51
N ILE A 22 6.68 70.49 -16.40
CA ILE A 22 5.91 69.97 -15.28
C ILE A 22 6.02 68.44 -15.24
N GLU A 23 5.78 67.76 -16.37
CA GLU A 23 5.89 66.29 -16.46
C GLU A 23 7.29 65.82 -16.06
N THR A 24 8.34 66.50 -16.52
CA THR A 24 9.73 66.17 -16.19
C THR A 24 10.02 66.41 -14.70
N SER A 25 9.53 67.51 -14.12
CA SER A 25 9.70 67.80 -12.69
C SER A 25 8.98 66.80 -11.79
N VAL A 26 7.76 66.41 -12.17
CA VAL A 26 6.95 65.42 -11.45
C VAL A 26 7.63 64.06 -11.53
N LYS A 27 8.07 63.64 -12.72
CA LYS A 27 8.80 62.38 -12.89
C LYS A 27 10.07 62.36 -12.06
N ASN A 28 10.87 63.42 -12.08
CA ASN A 28 12.09 63.50 -11.27
C ASN A 28 11.82 63.48 -9.76
N ALA A 29 10.70 64.03 -9.30
CA ALA A 29 10.32 64.00 -7.89
C ALA A 29 9.81 62.62 -7.45
N PHE A 30 9.04 61.92 -8.29
CA PHE A 30 8.42 60.64 -7.94
C PHE A 30 9.30 59.42 -8.22
N GLU A 31 10.15 59.44 -9.25
CA GLU A 31 11.04 58.35 -9.62
C GLU A 31 11.96 57.83 -8.48
N PRO A 32 12.59 58.68 -7.64
CA PRO A 32 13.38 58.18 -6.52
C PRO A 32 12.53 57.52 -5.44
N HIS A 33 11.30 58.01 -5.21
CA HIS A 33 10.37 57.39 -4.26
C HIS A 33 9.86 56.05 -4.76
N GLU A 34 9.52 55.94 -6.05
CA GLU A 34 9.09 54.70 -6.66
C GLU A 34 10.19 53.64 -6.61
N LYS A 35 11.44 54.00 -6.95
CA LYS A 35 12.59 53.10 -6.85
C LYS A 35 12.84 52.65 -5.41
N ALA A 36 12.78 53.57 -4.44
CA ALA A 36 12.96 53.23 -3.03
C ALA A 36 11.87 52.27 -2.52
N ILE A 37 10.62 52.46 -2.95
CA ILE A 37 9.51 51.57 -2.59
C ILE A 37 9.69 50.19 -3.23
N LEU A 38 10.03 50.12 -4.53
CA LEU A 38 10.27 48.85 -5.22
C LEU A 38 11.43 48.06 -4.60
N GLU A 39 12.52 48.74 -4.23
CA GLU A 39 13.67 48.11 -3.59
C GLU A 39 13.36 47.63 -2.17
N ALA A 40 12.59 48.42 -1.40
CA ALA A 40 12.07 48.00 -0.10
C ALA A 40 11.12 46.78 -0.21
N LEU A 41 10.30 46.74 -1.27
CA LEU A 41 9.36 45.64 -1.50
C LEU A 41 10.09 44.36 -1.95
N ASP A 42 11.07 44.47 -2.85
CA ASP A 42 11.88 43.36 -3.34
C ASP A 42 12.78 42.79 -2.22
N SER A 43 13.40 43.65 -1.42
CA SER A 43 14.17 43.22 -0.23
C SER A 43 13.28 42.53 0.81
N SER A 44 12.06 43.04 1.04
CA SER A 44 11.08 42.42 1.93
C SER A 44 10.61 41.06 1.39
N GLY A 45 10.31 40.96 0.10
CA GLY A 45 9.91 39.72 -0.57
C GLY A 45 11.01 38.65 -0.49
N ARG A 46 12.26 39.03 -0.74
CA ARG A 46 13.41 38.12 -0.59
C ARG A 46 13.60 37.65 0.86
N ARG A 47 13.46 38.53 1.84
CA ARG A 47 13.55 38.18 3.27
C ARG A 47 12.44 37.21 3.69
N LEU A 48 11.20 37.49 3.27
CA LEU A 48 10.06 36.62 3.55
C LEU A 48 10.25 35.24 2.92
N ASN A 49 10.63 35.18 1.65
CA ASN A 49 10.89 33.90 0.98
C ASN A 49 12.03 33.12 1.64
N ALA A 50 13.13 33.78 2.01
CA ALA A 50 14.24 33.13 2.71
C ALA A 50 13.83 32.60 4.09
N ALA A 51 13.03 33.37 4.84
CA ALA A 51 12.51 32.95 6.14
C ALA A 51 11.52 31.77 6.00
N ILE A 52 10.65 31.80 4.99
CA ILE A 52 9.71 30.71 4.68
C ILE A 52 10.46 29.44 4.28
N ASP A 53 11.50 29.52 3.44
CA ASP A 53 12.28 28.34 3.03
C ASP A 53 13.01 27.72 4.23
N ALA A 54 13.66 28.54 5.06
CA ALA A 54 14.33 28.09 6.27
C ALA A 54 13.35 27.43 7.26
N GLN A 55 12.16 28.01 7.43
CA GLN A 55 11.11 27.44 8.27
C GLN A 55 10.57 26.13 7.66
N SER A 56 10.26 26.12 6.37
CA SER A 56 9.77 24.94 5.66
C SER A 56 10.72 23.76 5.75
N ARG A 57 12.03 23.97 5.56
CA ARG A 57 13.06 22.92 5.74
C ARG A 57 13.08 22.38 7.17
N ARG A 58 13.00 23.26 8.16
CA ARG A 58 13.02 22.87 9.58
C ARG A 58 11.77 22.07 9.94
N TRP A 59 10.60 22.49 9.46
CA TRP A 59 9.34 21.79 9.66
C TRP A 59 9.31 20.46 8.92
N GLY A 60 9.77 20.41 7.67
CA GLY A 60 9.89 19.19 6.89
C GLY A 60 10.76 18.14 7.58
N TRP A 61 11.89 18.54 8.16
CA TRP A 61 12.77 17.63 8.91
C TRP A 61 12.13 17.13 10.21
N LEU A 62 11.43 17.99 10.95
CA LEU A 62 10.72 17.60 12.18
C LEU A 62 9.55 16.66 11.89
N VAL A 63 8.78 16.91 10.84
CA VAL A 63 7.69 16.04 10.38
C VAL A 63 8.26 14.70 9.93
N LEU A 64 9.30 14.69 9.08
CA LEU A 64 9.95 13.45 8.65
C LEU A 64 10.43 12.63 9.85
N LYS A 65 11.13 13.27 10.81
CA LYS A 65 11.64 12.59 12.01
C LYS A 65 10.53 12.09 12.93
N GLY A 66 9.40 12.79 13.02
CA GLY A 66 8.25 12.37 13.82
C GLY A 66 7.48 11.19 13.22
N TRP A 67 7.47 11.06 11.90
CA TRP A 67 6.68 10.04 11.19
C TRP A 67 7.44 8.75 10.86
N VAL A 68 8.77 8.75 10.96
CA VAL A 68 9.58 7.54 10.69
C VAL A 68 9.24 6.39 11.65
N PHE A 69 9.14 6.64 12.95
CA PHE A 69 8.84 5.60 13.94
C PHE A 69 7.46 4.95 13.78
N PRO A 70 6.34 5.70 13.62
CA PRO A 70 5.05 5.07 13.39
C PRO A 70 5.00 4.31 12.06
N LEU A 71 5.65 4.80 11.00
CA LEU A 71 5.73 4.08 9.72
C LEU A 71 6.46 2.74 9.85
N ILE A 72 7.58 2.73 10.58
CA ILE A 72 8.31 1.48 10.87
C ILE A 72 7.42 0.53 11.68
N GLY A 73 6.69 1.03 12.68
CA GLY A 73 5.76 0.22 13.48
C GLY A 73 4.67 -0.45 12.63
N VAL A 74 4.05 0.31 11.72
CA VAL A 74 3.04 -0.23 10.79
C VAL A 74 3.66 -1.27 9.86
N ALA A 75 4.83 -0.99 9.29
CA ALA A 75 5.53 -1.94 8.42
C ALA A 75 5.88 -3.24 9.15
N PHE A 76 6.29 -3.16 10.41
CA PHE A 76 6.54 -4.34 11.25
C PHE A 76 5.28 -5.17 11.48
N LEU A 77 4.16 -4.52 11.82
CA LEU A 77 2.88 -5.21 12.04
C LEU A 77 2.39 -5.93 10.77
N LEU A 78 2.50 -5.28 9.62
CA LEU A 78 2.17 -5.89 8.33
C LEU A 78 3.14 -7.03 7.99
N GLY A 79 4.43 -6.87 8.27
CA GLY A 79 5.45 -7.89 8.05
C GLY A 79 5.19 -9.16 8.87
N ILE A 80 4.88 -9.01 10.17
CA ILE A 80 4.52 -10.15 11.03
C ILE A 80 3.27 -10.85 10.49
N SER A 81 2.24 -10.08 10.10
CA SER A 81 1.00 -10.63 9.54
C SER A 81 1.27 -11.43 8.26
N TRP A 82 2.12 -10.92 7.38
CA TRP A 82 2.52 -11.60 6.15
C TRP A 82 3.23 -12.93 6.42
N VAL A 83 4.17 -12.96 7.36
CA VAL A 83 4.92 -14.17 7.71
C VAL A 83 4.00 -15.26 8.24
N VAL A 84 3.04 -14.91 9.10
CA VAL A 84 2.06 -15.88 9.63
C VAL A 84 1.21 -16.48 8.53
N VAL A 85 0.68 -15.65 7.63
CA VAL A 85 -0.15 -16.11 6.51
C VAL A 85 0.65 -17.03 5.57
N TRP A 86 1.90 -16.66 5.28
CA TRP A 86 2.77 -17.50 4.43
C TRP A 86 3.06 -18.87 5.07
N TYR A 87 3.35 -18.89 6.37
CA TYR A 87 3.60 -20.12 7.10
C TYR A 87 2.36 -21.03 7.14
N GLN A 88 1.19 -20.46 7.45
CA GLN A 88 -0.07 -21.21 7.41
C GLN A 88 -0.36 -21.75 6.00
N GLY A 89 -0.11 -20.95 4.95
CA GLY A 89 -0.28 -21.38 3.55
C GLY A 89 0.61 -22.57 3.17
N ARG A 90 1.88 -22.57 3.61
CA ARG A 90 2.82 -23.69 3.40
C ARG A 90 2.32 -24.99 4.03
N VAL A 91 1.97 -24.94 5.32
CA VAL A 91 1.51 -26.11 6.08
C VAL A 91 0.21 -26.66 5.51
N ILE A 92 -0.72 -25.78 5.12
CA ILE A 92 -1.97 -26.17 4.49
C ILE A 92 -1.68 -26.87 3.15
N ALA A 93 -0.81 -26.31 2.30
CA ALA A 93 -0.46 -26.92 1.02
C ALA A 93 0.15 -28.32 1.16
N GLU A 94 1.03 -28.53 2.14
CA GLU A 94 1.62 -29.84 2.42
C GLU A 94 0.57 -30.84 2.91
N ASN A 95 -0.31 -30.43 3.82
CA ASN A 95 -1.39 -31.28 4.33
C ASN A 95 -2.43 -31.63 3.26
N TRP A 96 -2.74 -30.73 2.32
CA TRP A 96 -3.65 -31.02 1.20
C TRP A 96 -3.13 -32.13 0.30
N VAL A 97 -1.81 -32.18 0.04
CA VAL A 97 -1.20 -33.24 -0.76
C VAL A 97 -1.39 -34.59 -0.08
N GLU A 98 -1.16 -34.66 1.23
CA GLU A 98 -1.30 -35.90 1.99
C GLU A 98 -2.76 -36.36 2.09
N ILE A 99 -3.69 -35.45 2.38
CA ILE A 99 -5.14 -35.76 2.39
C ILE A 99 -5.62 -36.22 1.02
N SER A 100 -5.14 -35.60 -0.07
CA SER A 100 -5.51 -36.01 -1.43
C SER A 100 -5.02 -37.41 -1.77
N ARG A 101 -3.83 -37.80 -1.27
CA ARG A 101 -3.25 -39.13 -1.45
C ARG A 101 -4.03 -40.18 -0.64
N GLN A 102 -4.36 -39.88 0.60
CA GLN A 102 -5.16 -40.76 1.46
C GLN A 102 -6.57 -40.94 0.92
N ASN A 103 -7.22 -39.86 0.46
CA ASN A 103 -8.56 -39.94 -0.11
C ASN A 103 -8.59 -40.78 -1.40
N LYS A 104 -7.59 -40.63 -2.30
CA LYS A 104 -7.47 -41.51 -3.48
C LYS A 104 -7.25 -42.97 -3.12
N THR A 105 -6.51 -43.24 -2.04
CA THR A 105 -6.29 -44.61 -1.56
C THR A 105 -7.59 -45.18 -1.01
N LEU A 106 -8.33 -44.42 -0.20
CA LEU A 106 -9.66 -44.80 0.30
C LEU A 106 -10.68 -45.00 -0.83
N GLU A 107 -10.68 -44.16 -1.85
CA GLU A 107 -11.52 -44.32 -3.04
C GLU A 107 -11.14 -45.56 -3.84
N GLN A 108 -9.85 -45.85 -4.02
CA GLN A 108 -9.40 -47.07 -4.68
C GLN A 108 -9.77 -48.33 -3.89
N LEU A 109 -9.68 -48.29 -2.56
CA LEU A 109 -10.10 -49.37 -1.69
C LEU A 109 -11.63 -49.56 -1.76
N THR A 110 -12.39 -48.46 -1.72
CA THR A 110 -13.86 -48.49 -1.86
C THR A 110 -14.27 -49.01 -3.24
N ALA A 111 -13.60 -48.58 -4.32
CA ALA A 111 -13.91 -48.96 -5.70
C ALA A 111 -13.48 -50.38 -6.06
N LYS A 112 -12.40 -50.90 -5.47
CA LYS A 112 -12.04 -52.32 -5.53
C LYS A 112 -12.85 -53.17 -4.54
N GLY A 113 -13.90 -52.56 -3.99
CA GLY A 113 -14.86 -53.12 -3.08
C GLY A 113 -14.24 -53.32 -1.70
N GLY A 114 -14.28 -52.26 -0.90
CA GLY A 114 -13.63 -52.19 0.40
C GLY A 114 -14.41 -51.22 1.25
N LYS A 115 -15.70 -51.51 1.46
CA LYS A 115 -16.52 -50.79 2.44
C LYS A 115 -16.21 -51.36 3.83
N LEU A 116 -14.96 -51.22 4.25
CA LEU A 116 -14.45 -51.73 5.51
C LEU A 116 -14.94 -50.84 6.65
N GLU A 117 -15.75 -51.37 7.55
CA GLU A 117 -16.02 -50.69 8.82
C GLU A 117 -14.82 -50.86 9.75
N LEU A 118 -14.04 -49.78 9.86
CA LEU A 118 -12.88 -49.68 10.74
C LEU A 118 -13.31 -49.05 12.06
N SER A 119 -12.99 -49.68 13.18
CA SER A 119 -13.20 -49.15 14.53
C SER A 119 -11.96 -49.32 15.39
N THR A 120 -11.92 -48.68 16.56
CA THR A 120 -10.87 -48.94 17.55
C THR A 120 -11.42 -49.85 18.65
N CYS A 121 -10.75 -50.97 18.94
CA CYS A 121 -11.20 -51.90 19.97
C CYS A 121 -10.12 -52.20 21.01
N GLY A 122 -10.60 -52.63 22.17
CA GLY A 122 -9.78 -52.98 23.33
C GLY A 122 -9.29 -51.75 24.10
N GLU A 123 -8.79 -52.00 25.30
CA GLU A 123 -8.17 -50.98 26.18
C GLU A 123 -7.01 -50.25 25.48
N ASP A 124 -6.31 -50.96 24.58
CA ASP A 124 -5.15 -50.46 23.82
C ASP A 124 -5.52 -49.64 22.56
N LYS A 125 -6.81 -49.41 22.26
CA LYS A 125 -7.30 -48.65 21.09
C LYS A 125 -6.70 -49.10 19.75
N ARG A 126 -6.58 -50.41 19.52
CA ARG A 126 -6.02 -50.95 18.27
C ARG A 126 -7.05 -50.86 17.15
N LEU A 127 -6.59 -50.66 15.92
CA LEU A 127 -7.45 -50.62 14.73
C LEU A 127 -8.02 -52.01 14.44
N CYS A 128 -9.34 -52.12 14.34
CA CYS A 128 -10.09 -53.33 14.04
C CYS A 128 -10.93 -53.16 12.79
N VAL A 129 -11.23 -54.27 12.12
CA VAL A 129 -12.19 -54.35 11.02
C VAL A 129 -13.38 -55.19 11.47
N LYS A 130 -14.61 -54.74 11.18
CA LYS A 130 -15.82 -55.52 11.42
C LYS A 130 -15.97 -56.61 10.34
N VAL A 131 -16.20 -57.85 10.75
CA VAL A 131 -16.30 -59.01 9.84
C VAL A 131 -17.66 -59.68 9.98
N ASP A 132 -18.21 -60.17 8.87
CA ASP A 132 -19.43 -60.97 8.90
C ASP A 132 -19.09 -62.40 9.34
N LEU A 133 -19.63 -62.80 10.49
CA LEU A 133 -19.43 -64.12 11.08
C LEU A 133 -20.35 -65.21 10.50
N LYS A 134 -21.29 -64.84 9.62
CA LYS A 134 -22.17 -65.78 8.91
C LYS A 134 -21.49 -66.43 7.71
N GLU A 135 -20.53 -65.73 7.12
CA GLU A 135 -19.69 -66.22 6.02
C GLU A 135 -18.54 -67.07 6.60
N LEU A 136 -18.28 -68.24 6.02
CA LEU A 136 -17.17 -69.11 6.44
C LEU A 136 -15.85 -68.47 6.03
N ALA A 137 -14.87 -68.45 6.93
CA ALA A 137 -13.54 -67.95 6.62
C ALA A 137 -12.87 -68.83 5.54
N TYR A 138 -12.30 -68.19 4.52
CA TYR A 138 -11.65 -68.83 3.38
C TYR A 138 -10.17 -69.02 3.65
N GLY A 139 -9.68 -70.26 3.65
CA GLY A 139 -8.25 -70.55 3.80
C GLY A 139 -7.98 -71.95 4.33
N ASP A 140 -6.80 -72.47 4.00
CA ASP A 140 -6.34 -73.78 4.46
C ASP A 140 -5.77 -73.66 5.87
N LYS A 141 -6.49 -74.22 6.86
CA LYS A 141 -6.08 -74.18 8.27
C LYS A 141 -4.81 -74.98 8.56
N GLU A 142 -4.37 -75.85 7.65
CA GLU A 142 -3.18 -76.70 7.86
C GLU A 142 -1.86 -76.01 7.47
N LYS A 143 -1.88 -74.85 6.79
CA LYS A 143 -0.67 -74.21 6.24
C LYS A 143 -0.24 -72.90 6.92
N ASP A 144 -0.77 -72.57 8.09
CA ASP A 144 -0.50 -71.30 8.78
C ASP A 144 -0.83 -70.04 7.93
N GLU A 145 -1.67 -70.19 6.89
CA GLU A 145 -2.20 -69.07 6.13
C GLU A 145 -3.41 -68.50 6.88
N TYR A 146 -3.29 -67.25 7.33
CA TYR A 146 -4.35 -66.52 8.02
C TYR A 146 -5.68 -66.62 7.24
N PRO A 147 -6.76 -67.15 7.84
CA PRO A 147 -8.00 -67.37 7.10
C PRO A 147 -8.59 -66.01 6.72
N TRP A 148 -8.86 -65.83 5.42
CA TRP A 148 -9.49 -64.64 4.88
C TRP A 148 -10.94 -64.57 5.36
N MET A 149 -11.35 -63.42 5.89
CA MET A 149 -12.71 -63.18 6.37
C MET A 149 -13.34 -62.03 5.60
N ILE A 150 -14.64 -62.13 5.33
CA ILE A 150 -15.38 -61.10 4.60
C ILE A 150 -15.78 -60.00 5.60
N PRO A 151 -15.42 -58.73 5.34
CA PRO A 151 -15.81 -57.60 6.18
C PRO A 151 -17.32 -57.35 6.10
N GLU A 152 -17.93 -56.91 7.20
CA GLU A 152 -19.35 -56.54 7.24
C GLU A 152 -19.55 -55.23 6.45
N GLY A 153 -20.26 -55.28 5.33
CA GLY A 153 -20.41 -54.14 4.40
C GLY A 153 -20.38 -54.50 2.91
N TYR A 154 -20.20 -55.78 2.59
CA TYR A 154 -20.35 -56.39 1.27
C TYR A 154 -21.68 -57.09 1.07
#